data_AF-A0A7Y9NJH8-F1
#
_entry.id   AF-A0A7Y9NJH8-F1
#
_cell.length_a   1.000
_cell.length_b   1.000
_cell.length_c   1.000
_cell.angle_alpha   90.00
_cell.angle_beta   90.00
_cell.angle_gamma   90.00
#
_symmetry.space_group_name_H-M   'P 1'
#
loop_
_entity.id
_entity.type
_entity.pdbx_description
1 polymer ?
#
loop_
_entity_poly.entity_id
_entity_poly.type
_entity_poly.pdbx_seq_one_letter_code
_entity_poly.pdbx_strand_id
1 'polypeptide(L)'
;MSQEITVSKEDYLKAIIEAESEGHTVIAALLAQWLEVSAPAVTKAVKRLREDGYIEAGREGALKLTTKGREAAHRTALRHHLVERMLSEMFGMEWHQIHTEAERLEHAISPAFEAKLIEKLGEAGDCPHGNKVLPETPAQIKRRGLVALSEATENTDYVVASLYERDSGLLEFLHELGIGPKVAVRVQRRNYDNTMQIKTPNGSVTLGQSAAIRVWVRPNPASRETDEPRRRKKT
;
A
#
# COMPACT_ATOMS: atom_id res chain seq x y z
N MET A 1 -13.63 9.85 -24.24
CA MET A 1 -12.86 8.71 -24.76
C MET A 1 -11.94 8.28 -23.64
N SER A 2 -12.26 7.18 -22.95
CA SER A 2 -11.37 6.53 -22.00
C SER A 2 -10.14 6.07 -22.80
N GLN A 3 -8.96 6.62 -22.51
CA GLN A 3 -7.74 6.02 -23.03
C GLN A 3 -7.59 4.67 -22.34
N GLU A 4 -7.77 3.59 -23.10
CA GLU A 4 -7.40 2.25 -22.64
C GLU A 4 -5.88 2.24 -22.41
N ILE A 5 -5.48 2.29 -21.15
CA ILE A 5 -4.09 2.08 -20.76
C ILE A 5 -3.78 0.61 -21.08
N THR A 6 -2.87 0.38 -22.02
CA THR A 6 -2.40 -0.97 -22.31
C THR A 6 -1.48 -1.44 -21.19
N VAL A 7 -1.83 -2.54 -20.53
CA VAL A 7 -1.00 -3.16 -19.49
C VAL A 7 0.37 -3.54 -20.07
N SER A 8 1.42 -2.97 -19.50
CA SER A 8 2.80 -3.14 -19.92
C SER A 8 3.41 -4.43 -19.36
N LYS A 9 4.59 -4.82 -19.85
CA LYS A 9 5.36 -5.92 -19.23
C LYS A 9 5.71 -5.62 -17.76
N GLU A 10 5.91 -4.35 -17.44
CA GLU A 10 6.37 -3.87 -16.14
C GLU A 10 5.25 -4.03 -15.11
N ASP A 11 3.99 -3.79 -15.51
CA ASP A 11 2.80 -4.01 -14.69
C ASP A 11 2.66 -5.47 -14.26
N TYR A 12 2.88 -6.42 -15.17
CA TYR A 12 2.87 -7.84 -14.82
C TYR A 12 3.96 -8.18 -13.80
N LEU A 13 5.16 -7.62 -13.94
CA LEU A 13 6.27 -7.88 -13.01
C LEU A 13 6.01 -7.25 -11.63
N LYS A 14 5.44 -6.05 -11.60
CA LYS A 14 4.97 -5.36 -10.39
C LYS A 14 3.88 -6.17 -9.68
N ALA A 15 2.85 -6.59 -10.42
CA ALA A 15 1.77 -7.41 -9.87
C ALA A 15 2.25 -8.76 -9.31
N ILE A 16 3.27 -9.40 -9.93
CA ILE A 16 3.84 -10.64 -9.38
C ILE A 16 4.50 -10.39 -8.03
N ILE A 17 5.35 -9.35 -7.89
CA ILE A 17 6.05 -9.10 -6.61
C ILE A 17 5.07 -8.67 -5.50
N GLU A 18 4.01 -7.94 -5.86
CA GLU A 18 2.94 -7.56 -4.94
C GLU A 18 2.13 -8.77 -4.48
N ALA A 19 1.71 -9.64 -5.40
CA ALA A 19 1.00 -10.87 -5.05
C ALA A 19 1.85 -11.81 -4.20
N GLU A 20 3.15 -11.94 -4.49
CA GLU A 20 4.10 -12.69 -3.64
C GLU A 20 4.14 -12.10 -2.22
N SER A 21 4.17 -10.77 -2.08
CA SER A 21 4.20 -10.10 -0.77
C SER A 21 2.93 -10.28 0.05
N GLU A 22 1.79 -10.44 -0.62
CA GLU A 22 0.50 -10.74 0.03
C GLU A 22 0.33 -12.23 0.35
N GLY A 23 1.31 -13.08 -0.01
CA GLY A 23 1.30 -14.50 0.26
C GLY A 23 0.49 -15.32 -0.75
N HIS A 24 0.16 -14.75 -1.92
CA HIS A 24 -0.55 -15.45 -2.96
C HIS A 24 0.39 -16.35 -3.78
N THR A 25 -0.10 -17.53 -4.17
CA THR A 25 0.50 -18.30 -5.25
C THR A 25 0.17 -17.61 -6.57
N VAL A 26 1.18 -17.02 -7.22
CA VAL A 26 0.97 -16.25 -8.43
C VAL A 26 0.72 -17.17 -9.61
N ILE A 27 -0.46 -17.07 -10.22
CA ILE A 27 -0.86 -17.82 -11.41
C ILE A 27 -1.47 -16.86 -12.44
N ALA A 28 -1.53 -17.28 -13.71
CA ALA A 28 -2.08 -16.44 -14.78
C ALA A 28 -3.51 -15.95 -14.49
N ALA A 29 -4.36 -16.76 -13.84
CA ALA A 29 -5.72 -16.37 -13.47
C ALA A 29 -5.75 -15.21 -12.46
N LEU A 30 -4.85 -15.24 -11.45
CA LEU A 30 -4.71 -14.16 -10.47
C LEU A 30 -4.28 -12.86 -11.14
N LEU A 31 -3.28 -12.94 -12.03
CA LEU A 31 -2.79 -11.78 -12.79
C LEU A 31 -3.86 -11.20 -13.71
N ALA A 32 -4.69 -12.04 -14.35
CA ALA A 32 -5.83 -11.56 -15.13
C ALA A 32 -6.84 -10.79 -14.29
N GLN A 33 -7.13 -11.27 -13.08
CA GLN A 33 -8.03 -10.60 -12.15
C GLN A 33 -7.45 -9.26 -11.67
N TRP A 34 -6.20 -9.25 -11.22
CA TRP A 34 -5.57 -8.06 -10.63
C TRP A 34 -5.32 -6.94 -11.65
N LEU A 35 -4.94 -7.31 -12.87
CA LEU A 35 -4.65 -6.34 -13.93
C LEU A 35 -5.88 -6.07 -14.81
N GLU A 36 -7.04 -6.63 -14.46
CA GLU A 36 -8.31 -6.50 -15.19
C GLU A 36 -8.19 -6.81 -16.70
N VAL A 37 -7.40 -7.84 -17.04
CA VAL A 37 -7.15 -8.28 -18.42
C VAL A 37 -7.78 -9.64 -18.70
N SER A 38 -8.13 -9.88 -19.97
CA SER A 38 -8.68 -11.17 -20.40
C SER A 38 -7.68 -12.34 -20.22
N ALA A 39 -8.21 -13.55 -20.00
CA ALA A 39 -7.41 -14.77 -19.88
C ALA A 39 -6.46 -15.03 -21.10
N PRO A 40 -6.89 -14.80 -22.36
CA PRO A 40 -5.98 -14.89 -23.51
C PRO A 40 -4.85 -13.85 -23.49
N ALA A 41 -5.14 -12.61 -23.03
CA ALA A 41 -4.14 -11.55 -22.95
C ALA A 41 -3.04 -11.89 -21.94
N VAL A 42 -3.42 -12.30 -20.72
CA VAL A 42 -2.44 -12.72 -19.70
C VAL A 42 -1.64 -13.94 -20.15
N THR A 43 -2.26 -14.92 -20.82
CA THR A 43 -1.55 -16.10 -21.33
C THR A 43 -0.46 -15.70 -22.33
N LYS A 44 -0.77 -14.77 -23.23
CA LYS A 44 0.18 -14.22 -24.20
C LYS A 44 1.29 -13.42 -23.52
N ALA A 45 0.97 -12.61 -22.52
CA ALA A 45 1.94 -11.84 -21.75
C ALA A 45 2.90 -12.74 -20.96
N VAL A 46 2.37 -13.72 -20.23
CA VAL A 46 3.15 -14.72 -19.48
C VAL A 46 4.08 -15.50 -20.40
N LYS A 47 3.60 -15.93 -21.59
CA LYS A 47 4.46 -16.58 -22.58
C LYS A 47 5.65 -15.70 -22.97
N ARG A 48 5.42 -14.43 -23.29
CA ARG A 48 6.47 -13.47 -23.66
C ARG A 48 7.44 -13.20 -22.51
N LEU A 49 6.95 -12.97 -21.29
CA LEU A 49 7.79 -12.75 -20.11
C LEU A 49 8.72 -13.94 -19.85
N ARG A 50 8.25 -15.16 -20.12
CA ARG A 50 9.07 -16.38 -20.01
C ARG A 50 10.10 -16.48 -21.13
N GLU A 51 9.71 -16.23 -22.37
CA GLU A 51 10.62 -16.20 -23.53
C GLU A 51 11.72 -15.14 -23.37
N ASP A 52 11.39 -14.00 -22.77
CA ASP A 52 12.32 -12.91 -22.47
C ASP A 52 13.13 -13.14 -21.17
N GLY A 53 12.87 -14.22 -20.44
CA GLY A 53 13.61 -14.63 -19.24
C GLY A 53 13.32 -13.82 -17.97
N TYR A 54 12.20 -13.11 -17.88
CA TYR A 54 11.79 -12.38 -16.67
C TYR A 54 11.09 -13.28 -15.65
N ILE A 55 10.43 -14.35 -16.09
CA ILE A 55 9.71 -15.27 -15.22
C ILE A 55 10.02 -16.73 -15.54
N GLU A 56 9.85 -17.59 -14.55
CA GLU A 56 9.83 -19.03 -14.68
C GLU A 56 8.48 -19.60 -14.21
N ALA A 57 8.09 -20.75 -14.78
CA ALA A 57 6.89 -21.47 -14.38
C ALA A 57 7.30 -22.69 -13.55
N GLY A 58 6.86 -22.71 -12.29
CA GLY A 58 6.99 -23.83 -11.37
C GLY A 58 5.89 -24.86 -11.53
N ARG A 59 5.76 -25.73 -10.52
CA ARG A 59 4.67 -26.73 -10.46
C ARG A 59 3.31 -26.03 -10.45
N GLU A 60 2.31 -26.70 -11.03
CA GLU A 60 0.91 -26.23 -11.05
C GLU A 60 0.70 -24.84 -11.68
N GLY A 61 1.64 -24.37 -12.51
CA GLY A 61 1.53 -23.08 -13.19
C GLY A 61 1.89 -21.88 -12.31
N ALA A 62 2.50 -22.09 -11.14
CA ALA A 62 3.00 -21.02 -10.29
C ALA A 62 4.09 -20.23 -11.03
N LEU A 63 3.91 -18.92 -11.15
CA LEU A 63 4.84 -18.00 -11.81
C LEU A 63 5.78 -17.41 -10.77
N LYS A 64 7.08 -17.35 -11.08
CA LYS A 64 8.08 -16.73 -10.22
C LYS A 64 8.95 -15.78 -11.03
N LEU A 65 9.33 -14.66 -10.43
CA LEU A 65 10.31 -13.76 -11.02
C LEU A 65 11.70 -14.39 -10.99
N THR A 66 12.40 -14.35 -12.13
CA THR A 66 13.85 -14.57 -12.17
C THR A 66 14.57 -13.38 -11.56
N THR A 67 15.91 -13.44 -11.41
CA THR A 67 16.71 -12.28 -10.98
C THR A 67 16.45 -11.06 -11.88
N LYS A 68 16.44 -11.27 -13.21
CA LYS A 68 16.11 -10.24 -14.19
C LYS A 68 14.69 -9.69 -14.02
N GLY A 69 13.72 -10.57 -13.71
CA GLY A 69 12.35 -10.21 -13.36
C GLY A 69 12.27 -9.31 -12.14
N ARG A 70 12.97 -9.67 -11.06
CA ARG A 70 12.99 -8.92 -9.80
C ARG A 70 13.63 -7.54 -9.97
N GLU A 71 14.73 -7.44 -10.71
CA GLU A 71 15.36 -6.14 -11.00
C GLU A 71 14.44 -5.21 -11.78
N ALA A 72 13.73 -5.73 -12.79
CA ALA A 72 12.76 -4.96 -13.55
C ALA A 72 11.55 -4.55 -12.68
N ALA A 73 10.99 -5.46 -11.89
CA ALA A 73 9.90 -5.16 -10.95
C ALA A 73 10.31 -4.08 -9.94
N HIS A 74 11.51 -4.21 -9.36
CA HIS A 74 12.05 -3.23 -8.42
C HIS A 74 12.19 -1.85 -9.06
N ARG A 75 12.69 -1.77 -10.30
CA ARG A 75 12.84 -0.49 -10.99
C ARG A 75 11.49 0.18 -11.25
N THR A 76 10.48 -0.58 -11.65
CA THR A 76 9.11 -0.07 -11.81
C THR A 76 8.54 0.40 -10.48
N ALA A 77 8.67 -0.38 -9.40
CA ALA A 77 8.22 0.01 -8.07
C ALA A 77 8.96 1.27 -7.54
N LEU A 78 10.27 1.40 -7.83
CA LEU A 78 11.03 2.60 -7.50
C LEU A 78 10.53 3.83 -8.26
N ARG A 79 10.21 3.71 -9.55
CA ARG A 79 9.64 4.81 -10.33
C ARG A 79 8.28 5.24 -9.78
N HIS A 80 7.40 4.27 -9.52
CA HIS A 80 6.11 4.53 -8.86
C HIS A 80 6.32 5.33 -7.58
N HIS A 81 7.15 4.81 -6.68
CA HIS A 81 7.47 5.44 -5.39
C HIS A 81 8.04 6.86 -5.53
N LEU A 82 8.97 7.07 -6.47
CA LEU A 82 9.55 8.39 -6.72
C LEU A 82 8.52 9.37 -7.27
N VAL A 83 7.61 8.92 -8.14
CA VAL A 83 6.53 9.75 -8.66
C VAL A 83 5.54 10.11 -7.56
N GLU A 84 5.12 9.15 -6.73
CA GLU A 84 4.21 9.44 -5.61
C GLU A 84 4.81 10.49 -4.67
N ARG A 85 6.10 10.33 -4.33
CA ARG A 85 6.82 11.29 -3.49
C ARG A 85 6.99 12.64 -4.17
N MET A 86 7.29 12.68 -5.47
CA MET A 86 7.35 13.93 -6.23
C MET A 86 6.00 14.67 -6.21
N LEU A 87 4.91 13.97 -6.51
CA LEU A 87 3.56 14.52 -6.53
C LEU A 87 3.15 15.07 -5.15
N SER A 88 3.49 14.36 -4.07
CA SER A 88 3.20 14.83 -2.72
C SER A 88 4.12 15.96 -2.27
N GLU A 89 5.43 15.74 -2.30
CA GLU A 89 6.41 16.62 -1.65
C GLU A 89 6.66 17.92 -2.44
N MET A 90 6.51 17.88 -3.77
CA MET A 90 6.78 19.04 -4.63
C MET A 90 5.51 19.76 -5.07
N PHE A 91 4.43 19.02 -5.31
CA PHE A 91 3.18 19.58 -5.84
C PHE A 91 2.04 19.62 -4.82
N GLY A 92 2.22 19.02 -3.63
CA GLY A 92 1.20 19.05 -2.58
C GLY A 92 -0.06 18.29 -2.96
N MET A 93 0.02 17.29 -3.84
CA MET A 93 -1.13 16.49 -4.23
C MET A 93 -1.63 15.66 -3.05
N GLU A 94 -2.95 15.50 -2.95
CA GLU A 94 -3.59 14.77 -1.85
C GLU A 94 -3.28 13.27 -1.93
N TRP A 95 -2.90 12.68 -0.80
CA TRP A 95 -2.44 11.29 -0.71
C TRP A 95 -3.45 10.29 -1.28
N HIS A 96 -4.75 10.55 -1.16
CA HIS A 96 -5.79 9.64 -1.65
C HIS A 96 -5.95 9.64 -3.18
N GLN A 97 -5.33 10.60 -3.89
CA GLN A 97 -5.39 10.72 -5.35
C GLN A 97 -4.06 10.34 -6.02
N ILE A 98 -2.96 10.36 -5.27
CA ILE A 98 -1.59 10.23 -5.80
C ILE A 98 -1.35 8.88 -6.49
N HIS A 99 -1.86 7.77 -5.93
CA HIS A 99 -1.54 6.43 -6.43
C HIS A 99 -1.91 6.25 -7.90
N THR A 100 -3.16 6.58 -8.25
CA THR A 100 -3.66 6.48 -9.62
C THR A 100 -2.93 7.41 -10.59
N GLU A 101 -2.45 8.56 -10.13
CA GLU A 101 -1.66 9.46 -10.97
C GLU A 101 -0.23 8.94 -11.17
N ALA A 102 0.37 8.34 -10.13
CA ALA A 102 1.67 7.71 -10.22
C ALA A 102 1.70 6.53 -11.21
N GLU A 103 0.66 5.68 -11.22
CA GLU A 103 0.55 4.57 -12.18
C GLU A 103 0.57 5.05 -13.64
N ARG A 104 0.00 6.23 -13.94
CA ARG A 104 0.01 6.80 -15.30
C ARG A 104 1.39 7.31 -15.71
N LEU A 105 2.16 7.80 -14.76
CA LEU A 105 3.40 8.53 -15.00
C LEU A 105 4.63 7.62 -14.90
N GLU A 106 4.60 6.55 -14.10
CA GLU A 106 5.78 5.72 -13.78
C GLU A 106 6.48 5.17 -15.03
N HIS A 107 5.72 4.77 -16.05
CA HIS A 107 6.26 4.19 -17.28
C HIS A 107 6.83 5.25 -18.24
N ALA A 108 6.48 6.51 -18.05
CA ALA A 108 7.01 7.62 -18.84
C ALA A 108 8.34 8.17 -18.27
N ILE A 109 8.78 7.69 -17.10
CA ILE A 109 10.01 8.15 -16.46
C ILE A 109 11.23 7.61 -17.20
N SER A 110 11.97 8.52 -17.85
CA SER A 110 13.26 8.19 -18.46
C SER A 110 14.35 7.94 -17.41
N PRO A 111 15.41 7.17 -17.72
CA PRO A 111 16.52 6.95 -16.79
C PRO A 111 17.20 8.25 -16.32
N ALA A 112 17.28 9.28 -17.17
CA ALA A 112 17.87 10.57 -16.80
C ALA A 112 16.99 11.31 -15.78
N PHE A 113 15.67 11.22 -15.92
CA PHE A 113 14.75 11.84 -14.97
C PHE A 113 14.67 11.04 -13.66
N GLU A 114 14.65 9.71 -13.74
CA GLU A 114 14.78 8.79 -12.60
C GLU A 114 15.99 9.16 -11.72
N ALA A 115 17.17 9.35 -12.33
CA ALA A 115 18.38 9.76 -11.62
C ALA A 115 18.23 11.12 -10.90
N LYS A 116 17.50 12.07 -11.50
CA LYS A 116 17.22 13.37 -10.89
C LYS A 116 16.23 13.27 -9.74
N LEU A 117 15.21 12.42 -9.85
CA LEU A 117 14.28 12.13 -8.77
C LEU A 117 15.01 11.48 -7.60
N ILE A 118 15.88 10.52 -7.87
CA ILE A 118 16.74 9.87 -6.86
C ILE A 118 17.64 10.90 -6.17
N GLU A 119 18.29 11.80 -6.92
CA GLU A 119 19.13 12.86 -6.35
C GLU A 119 18.34 13.78 -5.39
N LYS A 120 17.06 14.03 -5.70
CA LYS A 120 16.20 14.95 -4.93
C LYS A 120 15.49 14.31 -3.75
N LEU A 121 14.96 13.10 -3.94
CA LEU A 121 14.08 12.41 -2.99
C LEU A 121 14.80 11.30 -2.23
N GLY A 122 15.90 10.78 -2.78
CA GLY A 122 16.56 9.55 -2.32
C GLY A 122 15.89 8.28 -2.86
N GLU A 123 16.59 7.15 -2.74
CA GLU A 123 16.11 5.82 -3.20
C GLU A 123 15.30 5.07 -2.13
N ALA A 124 15.22 5.62 -0.93
CA ALA A 124 14.56 5.02 0.22
C ALA A 124 13.63 6.02 0.89
N GLY A 125 12.75 5.51 1.74
CA GLY A 125 11.76 6.31 2.44
C GLY A 125 10.44 5.60 2.50
N ASP A 126 9.46 6.31 3.05
CA ASP A 126 8.05 5.93 2.96
C ASP A 126 7.41 6.77 1.85
N CYS A 127 6.52 6.17 1.06
CA CYS A 127 5.66 6.92 0.16
C CYS A 127 4.66 7.77 0.97
N PRO A 128 3.88 8.65 0.33
CA PRO A 128 2.86 9.44 1.02
C PRO A 128 1.87 8.60 1.83
N HIS A 129 1.63 7.35 1.43
CA HIS A 129 0.76 6.40 2.11
C HIS A 129 1.43 5.62 3.25
N GLY A 130 2.75 5.78 3.47
CA GLY A 130 3.51 5.10 4.53
C GLY A 130 4.18 3.77 4.13
N ASN A 131 4.11 3.39 2.84
CA ASN A 131 4.66 2.14 2.33
C ASN A 131 6.12 2.29 1.86
N LYS A 132 6.86 1.19 1.86
CA LYS A 132 8.22 1.13 1.33
C LYS A 132 8.20 1.02 -0.19
N VAL A 133 9.35 1.28 -0.81
CA VAL A 133 9.56 1.12 -2.27
C VAL A 133 9.12 -0.27 -2.77
N LEU A 134 9.51 -1.32 -2.05
CA LEU A 134 9.03 -2.67 -2.32
C LEU A 134 7.89 -3.02 -1.35
N PRO A 135 6.90 -3.79 -1.83
CA PRO A 135 5.78 -4.20 -0.99
C PRO A 135 6.28 -5.13 0.13
N GLU A 136 5.72 -4.94 1.33
CA GLU A 136 6.08 -5.71 2.51
C GLU A 136 4.97 -6.71 2.85
N THR A 137 5.38 -7.92 3.23
CA THR A 137 4.47 -8.91 3.82
C THR A 137 3.91 -8.41 5.15
N PRO A 138 2.72 -8.87 5.58
CA PRO A 138 2.19 -8.57 6.91
C PRO A 138 3.18 -8.89 8.04
N ALA A 139 3.99 -9.94 7.89
CA ALA A 139 5.02 -10.30 8.86
C ALA A 139 6.19 -9.28 8.90
N GLN A 140 6.60 -8.73 7.75
CA GLN A 140 7.57 -7.64 7.68
C GLN A 140 7.04 -6.37 8.36
N ILE A 141 5.79 -6.02 8.08
CA ILE A 141 5.13 -4.85 8.68
C ILE A 141 5.01 -5.01 10.21
N LYS A 142 4.61 -6.19 10.71
CA LYS A 142 4.59 -6.48 12.16
C LYS A 142 5.97 -6.38 12.81
N ARG A 143 7.04 -6.79 12.13
CA ARG A 143 8.43 -6.63 12.64
C ARG A 143 8.86 -5.16 12.79
N ARG A 144 8.25 -4.24 12.05
CA ARG A 144 8.45 -2.79 12.23
C ARG A 144 7.69 -2.21 13.45
N GLY A 145 7.00 -3.06 14.22
CA GLY A 145 6.17 -2.66 15.36
C GLY A 145 4.82 -2.07 14.98
N LEU A 146 4.36 -2.33 13.74
CA LEU A 146 3.04 -1.92 13.27
C LEU A 146 2.03 -3.04 13.51
N VAL A 147 0.78 -2.65 13.74
CA VAL A 147 -0.35 -3.55 13.98
C VAL A 147 -1.44 -3.20 12.98
N ALA A 148 -2.11 -4.20 12.41
CA ALA A 148 -3.28 -3.93 11.59
C ALA A 148 -4.35 -3.27 12.46
N LEU A 149 -5.06 -2.27 11.96
CA LEU A 149 -6.11 -1.59 12.72
C LEU A 149 -7.20 -2.59 13.13
N SER A 150 -7.48 -3.59 12.28
CA SER A 150 -8.35 -4.72 12.61
C SER A 150 -7.83 -5.60 13.76
N GLU A 151 -6.58 -5.49 14.20
CA GLU A 151 -6.01 -6.22 15.34
C GLU A 151 -5.70 -5.29 16.52
N ALA A 152 -5.98 -3.99 16.38
CA ALA A 152 -5.68 -2.99 17.40
C ALA A 152 -6.54 -3.16 18.66
N THR A 153 -5.94 -2.81 19.80
CA THR A 153 -6.53 -2.91 21.13
C THR A 153 -7.50 -1.75 21.35
N GLU A 154 -8.65 -2.05 21.95
CA GLU A 154 -9.64 -1.02 22.34
C GLU A 154 -9.06 -0.04 23.36
N ASN A 155 -9.67 1.14 23.41
CA ASN A 155 -9.33 2.25 24.29
C ASN A 155 -7.87 2.76 24.18
N THR A 156 -7.18 2.41 23.10
CA THR A 156 -5.78 2.77 22.85
C THR A 156 -5.70 3.76 21.69
N ASP A 157 -4.83 4.77 21.82
CA ASP A 157 -4.54 5.72 20.74
C ASP A 157 -3.39 5.21 19.86
N TYR A 158 -3.55 5.46 18.58
CA TYR A 158 -2.65 5.05 17.53
C TYR A 158 -2.38 6.20 16.57
N VAL A 159 -1.31 6.07 15.80
CA VAL A 159 -1.07 6.89 14.61
C VAL A 159 -1.08 5.99 13.40
N VAL A 160 -1.82 6.38 12.37
CA VAL A 160 -1.84 5.68 11.08
C VAL A 160 -0.45 5.73 10.46
N ALA A 161 0.13 4.56 10.27
CA ALA A 161 1.51 4.40 9.84
C ALA A 161 1.60 4.05 8.35
N SER A 162 0.74 3.17 7.84
CA SER A 162 0.64 2.93 6.40
C SER A 162 -0.75 2.47 5.96
N LEU A 163 -1.05 2.64 4.67
CA LEU A 163 -2.35 2.33 4.04
C LEU A 163 -2.16 1.47 2.79
N TYR A 164 -3.10 0.58 2.50
CA TYR A 164 -3.12 -0.16 1.23
C TYR A 164 -3.45 0.78 0.06
N GLU A 165 -2.46 1.11 -0.76
CA GLU A 165 -2.54 2.17 -1.78
C GLU A 165 -3.19 1.75 -3.11
N ARG A 166 -3.25 0.45 -3.40
CA ARG A 166 -3.80 -0.11 -4.66
C ARG A 166 -5.33 -0.11 -4.78
N ASP A 167 -6.04 0.47 -3.81
CA ASP A 167 -7.50 0.55 -3.82
C ASP A 167 -7.91 2.01 -3.67
N SER A 168 -8.08 2.71 -4.80
CA SER A 168 -8.42 4.14 -4.81
C SER A 168 -9.72 4.43 -4.08
N GLY A 169 -10.73 3.56 -4.24
CA GLY A 169 -12.01 3.67 -3.53
C GLY A 169 -11.84 3.55 -2.01
N LEU A 170 -10.96 2.67 -1.54
CA LEU A 170 -10.58 2.61 -0.12
C LEU A 170 -9.88 3.89 0.34
N LEU A 171 -8.93 4.42 -0.43
CA LEU A 171 -8.20 5.63 -0.05
C LEU A 171 -9.13 6.85 0.07
N GLU A 172 -10.04 7.04 -0.89
CA GLU A 172 -11.07 8.09 -0.85
C GLU A 172 -11.99 7.91 0.36
N PHE A 173 -12.49 6.69 0.57
CA PHE A 173 -13.33 6.38 1.73
C PHE A 173 -12.63 6.68 3.06
N LEU A 174 -11.37 6.27 3.23
CA LEU A 174 -10.59 6.55 4.45
C LEU A 174 -10.34 8.05 4.64
N HIS A 175 -10.08 8.79 3.55
CA HIS A 175 -9.92 10.24 3.58
C HIS A 175 -11.18 10.93 4.12
N GLU A 176 -12.37 10.59 3.61
CA GLU A 176 -13.64 11.16 4.08
C GLU A 176 -13.88 10.90 5.57
N LEU A 177 -13.48 9.73 6.07
CA LEU A 177 -13.57 9.36 7.49
C LEU A 177 -12.52 10.06 8.38
N GLY A 178 -11.57 10.80 7.80
CA GLY A 178 -10.46 11.42 8.52
C GLY A 178 -9.41 10.41 8.98
N ILE A 179 -9.29 9.27 8.29
CA ILE A 179 -8.25 8.26 8.50
C ILE A 179 -7.23 8.43 7.37
N GLY A 180 -6.09 9.01 7.68
CA GLY A 180 -5.04 9.26 6.70
C GLY A 180 -3.64 9.06 7.28
N PRO A 181 -2.59 9.07 6.44
CA PRO A 181 -1.22 8.89 6.88
C PRO A 181 -0.84 9.90 7.99
N LYS A 182 -0.16 9.41 9.04
CA LYS A 182 0.28 10.21 10.20
C LYS A 182 -0.85 10.82 11.04
N VAL A 183 -2.12 10.49 10.77
CA VAL A 183 -3.27 10.94 11.57
C VAL A 183 -3.40 10.11 12.84
N ALA A 184 -3.70 10.78 13.96
CA ALA A 184 -4.00 10.12 15.23
C ALA A 184 -5.44 9.59 15.25
N VAL A 185 -5.60 8.35 15.66
CA VAL A 185 -6.90 7.67 15.77
C VAL A 185 -6.99 6.92 17.09
N ARG A 186 -8.19 6.81 17.67
CA ARG A 186 -8.43 6.01 18.88
C ARG A 186 -9.45 4.92 18.60
N VAL A 187 -9.08 3.67 18.87
CA VAL A 187 -10.03 2.56 18.80
C VAL A 187 -10.91 2.63 20.05
N GLN A 188 -12.20 2.89 19.88
CA GLN A 188 -13.12 3.00 21.02
C GLN A 188 -13.73 1.65 21.38
N ARG A 189 -14.24 0.94 20.37
CA ARG A 189 -14.96 -0.32 20.57
C ARG A 189 -14.91 -1.16 19.30
N ARG A 190 -14.91 -2.47 19.46
CA ARG A 190 -15.15 -3.47 18.43
C ARG A 190 -16.49 -4.16 18.68
N ASN A 191 -17.32 -4.21 17.65
CA ASN A 191 -18.61 -4.90 17.70
C ASN A 191 -18.45 -6.38 17.37
N TYR A 192 -19.52 -7.15 17.60
CA TYR A 192 -19.56 -8.59 17.38
C TYR A 192 -19.26 -9.00 15.92
N ASP A 193 -19.62 -8.16 14.96
CA ASP A 193 -19.39 -8.34 13.52
C ASP A 193 -18.01 -7.84 13.05
N ASN A 194 -17.10 -7.56 13.99
CA ASN A 194 -15.78 -6.97 13.75
C ASN A 194 -15.80 -5.55 13.15
N THR A 195 -16.94 -4.85 13.14
CA THR A 195 -16.95 -3.41 12.88
C THR A 195 -16.33 -2.66 14.06
N MET A 196 -15.57 -1.61 13.76
CA MET A 196 -14.82 -0.84 14.75
C MET A 196 -15.35 0.58 14.82
N GLN A 197 -15.62 1.07 16.03
CA GLN A 197 -15.81 2.50 16.27
C GLN A 197 -14.46 3.15 16.55
N ILE A 198 -14.10 4.13 15.72
CA ILE A 198 -12.82 4.82 15.77
C ILE A 198 -13.10 6.30 15.94
N LYS A 199 -12.42 6.93 16.90
CA LYS A 199 -12.38 8.38 17.01
C LYS A 199 -11.28 8.91 16.10
N THR A 200 -11.65 9.77 15.17
CA THR A 200 -10.78 10.48 14.23
C THR A 200 -10.91 12.00 14.48
N PRO A 201 -10.11 12.85 13.80
CA PRO A 201 -10.29 14.30 13.84
C PRO A 201 -11.68 14.76 13.36
N ASN A 202 -12.31 14.00 12.46
CA ASN A 202 -13.63 14.30 11.89
C ASN A 202 -14.80 13.85 12.79
N GLY A 203 -14.52 13.11 13.88
CA GLY A 203 -15.53 12.60 14.80
C GLY A 203 -15.40 11.11 15.07
N SER A 204 -16.46 10.50 15.57
CA SER A 204 -16.53 9.04 15.71
C SER A 204 -17.07 8.43 14.43
N VAL A 205 -16.34 7.48 13.84
CA VAL A 205 -16.69 6.79 12.59
C VAL A 205 -16.71 5.29 12.81
N THR A 206 -17.49 4.59 11.98
CA THR A 206 -17.52 3.13 11.97
C THR A 206 -16.73 2.62 10.77
N LEU A 207 -15.79 1.71 11.01
CA LEU A 207 -14.96 1.08 10.00
C LEU A 207 -15.17 -0.44 10.00
N GLY A 208 -15.51 -1.00 8.84
CA GLY A 208 -15.64 -2.45 8.66
C GLY A 208 -14.29 -3.16 8.67
N GLN A 209 -14.30 -4.46 8.99
CA GLN A 209 -13.08 -5.27 9.06
C GLN A 209 -12.28 -5.30 7.75
N SER A 210 -12.97 -5.31 6.59
CA SER A 210 -12.34 -5.32 5.26
C SER A 210 -11.48 -4.09 4.99
N ALA A 211 -11.88 -2.92 5.50
CA ALA A 211 -11.07 -1.71 5.43
C ALA A 211 -10.02 -1.68 6.55
N ALA A 212 -10.39 -2.07 7.78
CA ALA A 212 -9.50 -2.03 8.93
C ALA A 212 -8.26 -2.93 8.80
N ILE A 213 -8.34 -4.07 8.11
CA ILE A 213 -7.18 -4.95 7.89
C ILE A 213 -6.14 -4.33 6.93
N ARG A 214 -6.55 -3.34 6.14
CA ARG A 214 -5.73 -2.64 5.15
C ARG A 214 -5.14 -1.32 5.67
N VAL A 215 -5.37 -1.01 6.94
CA VAL A 215 -4.81 0.15 7.63
C VAL A 215 -3.83 -0.35 8.69
N TRP A 216 -2.58 0.07 8.61
CA TRP A 216 -1.56 -0.27 9.58
C TRP A 216 -1.29 0.92 10.50
N VAL A 217 -1.25 0.64 11.79
CA VAL A 217 -1.12 1.66 12.82
C VAL A 217 0.03 1.35 13.76
N ARG A 218 0.55 2.40 14.40
CA ARG A 218 1.52 2.28 15.49
C ARG A 218 0.94 2.83 16.79
N PRO A 219 1.16 2.19 17.95
CA PRO A 219 0.73 2.75 19.22
C PRO A 219 1.28 4.16 19.41
N ASN A 220 0.43 5.08 19.87
CA ASN A 220 0.85 6.45 20.18
C ASN A 220 1.26 6.53 21.67
N PRO A 221 2.56 6.62 22.00
CA PRO A 221 3.00 6.64 23.39
C PRO A 221 2.58 7.92 24.14
N ALA A 222 2.27 9.01 23.41
CA ALA A 222 1.94 10.31 24.00
C ALA A 222 0.56 10.34 24.71
N SER A 223 -0.25 9.29 24.62
CA SER A 223 -1.60 9.27 25.22
C SER A 223 -1.71 8.57 26.57
N ARG A 224 -0.62 7.98 27.09
CA ARG A 224 -0.62 7.33 28.41
C ARG A 224 -0.69 8.29 29.59
N GLU A 225 -0.46 9.59 29.40
CA GLU A 225 -0.45 10.58 30.49
C GLU A 225 -1.83 11.14 30.87
N THR A 226 -2.90 10.88 30.10
CA THR A 226 -4.21 11.50 30.37
C THR A 226 -5.19 10.66 31.19
N ASP A 227 -4.86 9.41 31.53
CA ASP A 227 -5.75 8.48 32.24
C ASP A 227 -5.40 8.24 33.73
N GLU A 228 -4.44 8.98 34.31
CA GLU A 228 -4.16 8.87 35.75
C GLU A 228 -5.15 9.74 36.55
N PRO A 229 -6.01 9.18 37.42
CA PRO A 229 -6.95 9.97 38.20
C PRO A 229 -6.15 10.82 39.20
N ARG A 230 -6.24 12.15 39.07
CA ARG A 230 -5.77 13.11 40.07
C ARG A 230 -6.34 12.73 41.45
N ARG A 231 -5.57 12.01 42.25
CA ARG A 231 -5.84 11.78 43.68
C ARG A 231 -5.91 13.15 44.35
N ARG A 232 -7.13 13.61 44.63
CA ARG A 232 -7.38 14.75 45.51
C ARG A 232 -6.81 14.42 46.88
N LYS A 233 -5.65 15.01 47.22
CA LYS A 233 -5.24 15.17 48.61
C LYS A 233 -6.23 16.14 49.25
N LYS A 234 -7.17 15.63 50.04
CA LYS A 234 -7.85 16.42 51.07
C LYS A 234 -7.04 16.28 52.34
N THR A 235 -6.40 17.38 52.73
CA THR A 235 -6.12 17.77 54.11
C THR A 235 -7.35 17.70 54.98
#